data_AF-A0A830BRF8-F1
#
_entry.id   AF-A0A830BRF8-F1
#
_cell.length_a   1.000
_cell.length_b   1.000
_cell.length_c   1.000
_cell.angle_alpha   90.00
_cell.angle_beta   90.00
_cell.angle_gamma   90.00
#
_symmetry.space_group_name_H-M   'P 1'
#
loop_
_entity.id
_entity.type
_entity.pdbx_description
1 polymer ?
#
loop_
_entity_poly.entity_id
_entity_poly.type
_entity_poly.pdbx_seq_one_letter_code
_entity_poly.pdbx_strand_id
1 'polypeptide(L)'
;MRSMQVMLIWVAVQAILVLFPSSDCAYPSGYGNGPSDRVGDSSSRVHENGDIFDITHQFTPHTPVGDSTEGIGHFLTLLFSMKNGSDYNFSEMKLPVHSGTHVDAPGHMYDKYFDEGYDVDSLDLRVLNGPVLLVDVPRDKNITVTYRYGTGKEYNTGVTC
;
A
#
# COMPACT_ATOMS: atom_id res chain seq x y z
N MET A 1 41.27 4.79 43.76
CA MET A 1 39.85 4.90 44.17
C MET A 1 39.00 5.70 43.18
N ARG A 2 39.42 6.92 42.76
CA ARG A 2 38.66 7.73 41.77
C ARG A 2 38.47 7.06 40.39
N SER A 3 39.48 6.34 39.89
CA SER A 3 39.41 5.64 38.61
C SER A 3 38.36 4.50 38.58
N MET A 4 38.23 3.75 39.68
CA MET A 4 37.21 2.68 39.77
C MET A 4 35.78 3.23 39.80
N GLN A 5 35.55 4.39 40.44
CA GLN A 5 34.23 5.02 40.47
C GLN A 5 33.81 5.54 39.09
N VAL A 6 34.75 6.11 38.32
CA VAL A 6 34.47 6.57 36.94
C VAL A 6 34.13 5.39 36.03
N MET A 7 34.84 4.26 36.17
CA MET A 7 34.56 3.05 35.40
C MET A 7 33.19 2.44 35.76
N LEU A 8 32.82 2.41 37.05
CA LEU A 8 31.52 1.94 37.51
C LEU A 8 30.36 2.80 37.00
N ILE A 9 30.53 4.13 36.98
CA ILE A 9 29.53 5.05 36.42
C ILE A 9 29.40 4.83 34.90
N TRP A 10 30.51 4.63 34.19
CA TRP A 10 30.49 4.34 32.76
C TRP A 10 29.79 3.02 32.42
N VAL A 11 30.04 1.97 33.22
CA VAL A 11 29.36 0.67 33.07
C VAL A 11 27.87 0.79 33.40
N ALA A 12 27.49 1.56 34.43
CA ALA A 12 26.09 1.81 34.76
C ALA A 12 25.36 2.59 33.65
N VAL A 13 26.01 3.59 33.04
CA VAL A 13 25.45 4.35 31.91
C VAL A 13 25.33 3.48 30.66
N GLN A 14 26.32 2.64 30.37
CA GLN A 14 26.23 1.64 29.30
C GLN A 14 25.10 0.65 29.55
N ALA A 15 24.95 0.12 30.78
CA ALA A 15 23.87 -0.79 31.15
C ALA A 15 22.47 -0.16 31.04
N ILE A 16 22.33 1.15 31.28
CA ILE A 16 21.07 1.91 31.09
C ILE A 16 20.74 2.09 29.60
N LEU A 17 21.74 2.18 28.73
CA LEU A 17 21.55 2.22 27.27
C LEU A 17 21.18 0.85 26.66
N VAL A 18 21.49 -0.27 27.33
CA VAL A 18 21.07 -1.62 26.89
C VAL A 18 19.66 -2.00 27.39
N LEU A 19 19.00 -1.14 28.15
CA LEU A 19 17.63 -1.36 28.65
C LEU A 19 16.54 -0.90 27.68
N PHE A 20 16.89 -0.40 26.49
CA PHE A 20 15.92 -0.32 25.41
C PHE A 20 15.70 -1.73 24.85
N PRO A 21 14.52 -2.35 25.02
CA PRO A 21 14.25 -3.60 24.34
C PRO A 21 14.25 -3.32 22.83
N SER A 22 15.33 -3.66 22.13
CA SER A 22 15.24 -3.98 20.71
C SER A 22 14.64 -5.37 20.62
N SER A 23 13.32 -5.45 20.76
CA SER A 23 12.60 -6.72 20.62
C SER A 23 11.40 -6.46 19.73
N ASP A 24 11.68 -6.51 18.43
CA ASP A 24 10.73 -6.55 17.32
C ASP A 24 9.81 -7.80 17.37
N CYS A 25 9.68 -8.45 18.53
CA CYS A 25 8.82 -9.60 18.79
C CYS A 25 7.32 -9.23 18.80
N ALA A 26 7.01 -7.94 18.76
CA ALA A 26 5.66 -7.43 18.67
C ALA A 26 5.04 -7.73 17.29
N TYR A 27 5.83 -7.63 16.22
CA TYR A 27 5.37 -7.97 14.87
C TYR A 27 5.23 -9.49 14.68
N PRO A 28 4.22 -9.95 13.94
CA PRO A 28 4.19 -11.33 13.44
C PRO A 28 5.30 -11.55 12.42
N SER A 29 5.79 -12.79 12.31
CA SER A 29 6.76 -13.17 11.27
C SER A 29 6.20 -12.88 9.87
N GLY A 30 6.97 -12.17 9.04
CA GLY A 30 6.57 -11.82 7.66
C GLY A 30 5.92 -10.43 7.51
N TYR A 31 5.74 -9.68 8.60
CA TYR A 31 5.25 -8.31 8.50
C TYR A 31 6.34 -7.39 7.89
N GLY A 32 6.08 -6.86 6.70
CA GLY A 32 6.96 -5.89 6.03
C GLY A 32 8.22 -6.44 5.34
N ASN A 33 8.71 -7.66 5.63
CA ASN A 33 10.00 -8.13 5.08
C ASN A 33 9.98 -9.54 4.45
N GLY A 34 8.81 -10.16 4.27
CA GLY A 34 8.70 -11.46 3.62
C GLY A 34 8.64 -11.34 2.09
N PRO A 35 9.20 -12.29 1.31
CA PRO A 35 8.64 -12.58 0.00
C PRO A 35 7.14 -12.80 0.21
N SER A 36 6.30 -12.33 -0.72
CA SER A 36 4.90 -12.73 -0.77
C SER A 36 4.87 -14.25 -1.01
N ASP A 37 5.07 -15.03 0.05
CA ASP A 37 4.53 -16.37 0.14
C ASP A 37 3.05 -16.14 -0.06
N ARG A 38 2.62 -16.45 -1.28
CA ARG A 38 1.24 -16.37 -1.77
C ARG A 38 0.36 -16.62 -0.56
N VAL A 39 -0.41 -15.61 -0.17
CA VAL A 39 -1.48 -15.79 0.80
C VAL A 39 -2.28 -16.95 0.27
N GLY A 40 -2.02 -18.11 0.86
CA GLY A 40 -2.73 -19.33 0.61
C GLY A 40 -4.14 -19.04 1.03
N ASP A 41 -5.04 -19.40 0.12
CA ASP A 41 -6.46 -19.22 0.21
C ASP A 41 -6.91 -17.79 -0.09
N SER A 42 -7.14 -17.56 -1.38
CA SER A 42 -8.32 -16.82 -1.82
C SER A 42 -9.51 -17.29 -0.98
N SER A 43 -9.76 -16.63 0.15
CA SER A 43 -11.00 -16.79 0.86
C SER A 43 -12.07 -16.27 -0.09
N SER A 44 -12.61 -17.15 -0.93
CA SER A 44 -13.77 -16.85 -1.75
C SER A 44 -14.89 -16.60 -0.75
N ARG A 45 -15.05 -15.33 -0.37
CA ARG A 45 -16.27 -14.87 0.25
C ARG A 45 -17.28 -14.95 -0.88
N VAL A 46 -18.03 -16.04 -0.93
CA VAL A 46 -19.14 -16.19 -1.87
C VAL A 46 -20.17 -15.18 -1.43
N HIS A 47 -20.23 -14.04 -2.13
CA HIS A 47 -21.29 -13.07 -1.95
C HIS A 47 -22.49 -13.51 -2.81
N GLU A 48 -23.70 -13.05 -2.46
CA GLU A 48 -24.93 -13.38 -3.19
C GLU A 48 -24.87 -13.05 -4.70
N ASN A 49 -23.89 -12.22 -5.12
CA ASN A 49 -23.68 -11.74 -6.49
C ASN A 49 -22.43 -12.31 -7.19
N GLY A 50 -21.78 -13.34 -6.65
CA GLY A 50 -20.61 -13.99 -7.25
C GLY A 50 -19.33 -13.88 -6.41
N ASP A 51 -18.22 -14.34 -6.99
CA ASP A 51 -16.90 -14.33 -6.34
C ASP A 51 -16.28 -12.92 -6.34
N ILE A 52 -15.69 -12.55 -5.21
CA ILE A 52 -14.86 -11.35 -5.11
C ILE A 52 -13.41 -11.71 -5.41
N PHE A 53 -12.84 -11.01 -6.39
CA PHE A 53 -11.42 -11.10 -6.72
C PHE A 53 -10.70 -9.87 -6.15
N ASP A 54 -9.69 -10.10 -5.31
CA ASP A 54 -8.81 -9.03 -4.86
C ASP A 54 -7.78 -8.70 -5.96
N ILE A 55 -7.79 -7.44 -6.38
CA ILE A 55 -6.85 -6.88 -7.38
C ILE A 55 -5.87 -5.88 -6.75
N THR A 56 -5.80 -5.86 -5.42
CA THR A 56 -4.95 -4.96 -4.65
C THR A 56 -3.58 -5.57 -4.46
N HIS A 57 -2.54 -4.80 -4.76
CA HIS A 57 -1.19 -5.18 -4.36
C HIS A 57 -0.99 -4.92 -2.87
N GLN A 58 -0.42 -5.90 -2.17
CA GLN A 58 -0.03 -5.73 -0.78
C GLN A 58 1.03 -4.64 -0.64
N PHE A 59 0.89 -3.77 0.37
CA PHE A 59 1.94 -2.82 0.73
C PHE A 59 3.13 -3.52 1.37
N THR A 60 4.31 -3.23 0.84
CA THR A 60 5.62 -3.68 1.33
C THR A 60 6.59 -2.51 1.23
N PRO A 61 7.73 -2.50 1.93
CA PRO A 61 8.75 -1.47 1.77
C PRO A 61 9.22 -1.26 0.32
N HIS A 62 9.07 -2.28 -0.52
CA HIS A 62 9.43 -2.26 -1.93
C HIS A 62 8.26 -1.87 -2.86
N THR A 63 7.09 -1.53 -2.31
CA THR A 63 5.96 -1.09 -3.13
C THR A 63 6.36 0.13 -3.95
N PRO A 64 6.22 0.11 -5.28
CA PRO A 64 6.58 1.23 -6.13
C PRO A 64 5.82 2.51 -5.79
N VAL A 65 6.50 3.65 -5.95
CA VAL A 65 5.95 5.00 -5.78
C VAL A 65 6.42 5.87 -6.94
N GLY A 66 5.50 6.31 -7.78
CA GLY A 66 5.80 7.19 -8.91
C GLY A 66 7.08 6.75 -9.65
N ASP A 67 8.06 7.66 -9.71
CA ASP A 67 9.35 7.45 -10.38
C ASP A 67 10.46 6.86 -9.50
N SER A 68 10.16 6.46 -8.25
CA SER A 68 11.15 5.90 -7.33
C SER A 68 11.38 4.40 -7.57
N THR A 69 12.65 4.01 -7.68
CA THR A 69 13.07 2.60 -7.73
C THR A 69 13.26 1.95 -6.36
N GLU A 70 13.26 2.74 -5.29
CA GLU A 70 13.53 2.28 -3.92
C GLU A 70 12.26 1.79 -3.19
N GLY A 71 11.08 2.11 -3.72
CA GLY A 71 9.79 1.84 -3.09
C GLY A 71 9.42 2.81 -1.96
N ILE A 72 8.37 2.48 -1.20
CA ILE A 72 7.85 3.30 -0.08
C ILE A 72 8.74 3.29 1.17
N GLY A 73 9.67 2.35 1.31
CA GLY A 73 10.53 2.20 2.49
C GLY A 73 9.75 1.87 3.77
N HIS A 74 10.19 2.40 4.90
CA HIS A 74 9.50 2.19 6.19
C HIS A 74 8.20 3.00 6.24
N PHE A 75 7.08 2.31 6.04
CA PHE A 75 5.76 2.91 5.91
C PHE A 75 4.79 2.60 7.05
N LEU A 76 5.15 1.67 7.94
CA LEU A 76 4.25 1.14 8.96
C LEU A 76 5.01 0.92 10.26
N THR A 77 4.55 1.57 11.33
CA THR A 77 5.16 1.53 12.66
C THR A 77 4.13 1.04 13.68
N LEU A 78 4.40 -0.05 14.39
CA LEU A 78 3.63 -0.47 15.54
C LEU A 78 4.04 0.37 16.76
N LEU A 79 3.19 1.29 17.18
CA LEU A 79 3.42 2.20 18.30
C LEU A 79 3.05 1.55 19.65
N PHE A 80 1.92 0.83 19.71
CA PHE A 80 1.50 0.09 20.91
C PHE A 80 1.25 -1.38 20.56
N SER A 81 1.54 -2.27 21.50
CA SER A 81 1.32 -3.70 21.33
C SER A 81 0.70 -4.36 22.54
N MET A 82 -0.30 -5.23 22.33
CA MET A 82 -0.88 -6.04 23.38
C MET A 82 0.13 -7.00 24.01
N LYS A 83 1.10 -7.48 23.21
CA LYS A 83 2.20 -8.30 23.75
C LYS A 83 3.06 -7.53 24.75
N ASN A 84 3.08 -6.21 24.64
CA ASN A 84 3.79 -5.31 25.56
C ASN A 84 2.85 -4.72 26.62
N GLY A 85 1.66 -5.30 26.83
CA GLY A 85 0.72 -4.91 27.89
C GLY A 85 -0.23 -3.78 27.54
N SER A 86 -0.29 -3.32 26.28
CA SER A 86 -1.35 -2.42 25.80
C SER A 86 -2.70 -3.14 25.71
N ASP A 87 -3.81 -2.41 25.81
CA ASP A 87 -5.15 -2.97 25.60
C ASP A 87 -5.43 -3.30 24.11
N TYR A 88 -4.64 -2.73 23.19
CA TYR A 88 -4.76 -2.93 21.75
C TYR A 88 -3.41 -2.77 21.03
N ASN A 89 -3.34 -3.31 19.80
CA ASN A 89 -2.23 -3.03 18.88
C ASN A 89 -2.56 -1.75 18.11
N PHE A 90 -1.64 -0.78 18.11
CA PHE A 90 -1.84 0.50 17.44
C PHE A 90 -0.68 0.75 16.50
N SER A 91 -0.97 0.89 15.21
CA SER A 91 0.03 1.15 14.19
C SER A 91 -0.21 2.51 13.54
N GLU A 92 0.88 3.22 13.27
CA GLU A 92 0.93 4.38 12.40
C GLU A 92 1.35 3.95 11.00
N MET A 93 0.67 4.48 9.99
CA MET A 93 1.01 4.29 8.60
C MET A 93 1.32 5.64 7.95
N LYS A 94 2.42 5.72 7.20
CA LYS A 94 2.84 6.92 6.45
C LYS A 94 3.20 6.52 5.03
N LEU A 95 2.42 7.01 4.07
CA LEU A 95 2.50 6.62 2.65
C LEU A 95 2.30 7.82 1.73
N PRO A 96 3.04 7.91 0.62
CA PRO A 96 2.63 8.70 -0.54
C PRO A 96 1.29 8.17 -1.09
N VAL A 97 0.38 9.06 -1.50
CA VAL A 97 -0.95 8.66 -1.99
C VAL A 97 -0.90 7.88 -3.31
N HIS A 98 0.16 8.06 -4.10
CA HIS A 98 0.42 7.32 -5.34
C HIS A 98 1.31 6.08 -5.11
N SER A 99 0.99 5.30 -4.06
CA SER A 99 1.69 4.05 -3.76
C SER A 99 0.78 2.86 -4.05
N GLY A 100 1.27 1.85 -4.77
CA GLY A 100 0.51 0.62 -5.03
C GLY A 100 -0.79 0.84 -5.82
N THR A 101 -1.78 -0.02 -5.60
CA THR A 101 -3.12 0.10 -6.23
C THR A 101 -3.87 1.29 -5.62
N HIS A 102 -4.20 2.32 -6.42
CA HIS A 102 -4.84 3.56 -5.97
C HIS A 102 -5.71 4.19 -7.08
N VAL A 103 -6.36 5.31 -6.77
CA VAL A 103 -7.08 6.17 -7.73
C VAL A 103 -6.59 7.60 -7.61
N ASP A 104 -6.58 8.33 -8.73
CA ASP A 104 -6.19 9.74 -8.77
C ASP A 104 -7.43 10.65 -8.86
N ALA A 105 -7.41 11.75 -8.13
CA ALA A 105 -8.42 12.81 -8.26
C ALA A 105 -8.00 13.84 -9.34
N PRO A 106 -8.94 14.59 -9.94
CA PRO A 106 -8.60 15.60 -10.96
C PRO A 106 -7.57 16.64 -10.49
N GLY A 107 -7.62 17.04 -9.21
CA GLY A 107 -6.64 17.94 -8.61
C GLY A 107 -5.19 17.44 -8.66
N HIS A 108 -4.97 16.12 -8.84
CA HIS A 108 -3.62 15.57 -9.00
C HIS A 108 -2.88 16.12 -10.23
N MET A 109 -3.59 16.32 -11.35
CA MET A 109 -2.99 16.71 -12.63
C MET A 109 -3.24 18.18 -12.99
N TYR A 110 -4.27 18.79 -12.42
CA TYR A 110 -4.72 20.14 -12.79
C TYR A 110 -4.74 21.07 -11.57
N ASP A 111 -3.80 22.01 -11.53
CA ASP A 111 -3.62 22.99 -10.45
C ASP A 111 -4.90 23.76 -10.11
N LYS A 112 -5.62 24.22 -11.13
CA LYS A 112 -6.93 24.86 -10.95
C LYS A 112 -7.93 23.96 -10.19
N TYR A 113 -7.94 22.66 -10.49
CA TYR A 113 -8.86 21.73 -9.84
C TYR A 113 -8.44 21.37 -8.42
N PHE A 114 -7.13 21.42 -8.15
CA PHE A 114 -6.61 21.34 -6.78
C PHE A 114 -7.11 22.53 -5.94
N ASP A 115 -6.97 23.76 -6.47
CA ASP A 115 -7.48 24.97 -5.80
C ASP A 115 -9.00 24.98 -5.61
N GLU A 116 -9.74 24.36 -6.54
CA GLU A 116 -11.20 24.22 -6.47
C GLU A 116 -11.65 23.06 -5.55
N GLY A 117 -10.73 22.28 -5.00
CA GLY A 117 -11.01 21.20 -4.05
C GLY A 117 -11.55 19.91 -4.68
N TYR A 118 -11.23 19.65 -5.96
CA TYR A 118 -11.56 18.39 -6.62
C TYR A 118 -10.59 17.27 -6.19
N ASP A 119 -10.65 16.94 -4.90
CA ASP A 119 -9.89 15.89 -4.23
C ASP A 119 -10.63 14.54 -4.21
N VAL A 120 -9.99 13.49 -3.69
CA VAL A 120 -10.53 12.12 -3.71
C VAL A 120 -11.87 11.96 -2.98
N ASP A 121 -12.14 12.80 -1.98
CA ASP A 121 -13.40 12.83 -1.22
C ASP A 121 -14.54 13.55 -1.96
N SER A 122 -14.24 14.18 -3.11
CA SER A 122 -15.23 14.78 -4.01
C SER A 122 -15.72 13.84 -5.13
N LEU A 123 -15.12 12.65 -5.28
CA LEU A 123 -15.43 11.72 -6.37
C LEU A 123 -16.83 11.09 -6.23
N ASP A 124 -17.55 11.00 -7.34
CA ASP A 124 -18.84 10.27 -7.39
C ASP A 124 -18.60 8.76 -7.25
N LEU A 125 -19.05 8.18 -6.15
CA LEU A 125 -18.88 6.75 -5.86
C LEU A 125 -19.52 5.83 -6.91
N ARG A 126 -20.49 6.31 -7.71
CA ARG A 126 -21.08 5.54 -8.81
C ARG A 126 -20.08 5.29 -9.94
N VAL A 127 -19.03 6.10 -10.05
CA VAL A 127 -17.92 5.88 -10.99
C VAL A 127 -17.00 4.76 -10.48
N LEU A 128 -16.83 4.66 -9.15
CA LEU A 128 -15.92 3.69 -8.52
C LEU A 128 -16.56 2.32 -8.26
N ASN A 129 -17.88 2.18 -8.47
CA ASN A 129 -18.60 0.94 -8.25
C ASN A 129 -19.64 0.71 -9.36
N GLY A 130 -19.32 -0.19 -10.29
CA GLY A 130 -20.20 -0.53 -11.39
C GLY A 130 -19.62 -1.61 -12.32
N PRO A 131 -20.33 -1.95 -13.42
CA PRO A 131 -19.83 -2.88 -14.42
C PRO A 131 -18.49 -2.41 -15.01
N VAL A 132 -17.55 -3.33 -15.13
CA VAL A 132 -16.23 -3.09 -15.73
C VAL A 132 -15.96 -4.09 -16.84
N LEU A 133 -15.21 -3.67 -17.84
CA LEU A 133 -14.69 -4.56 -18.87
C LEU A 133 -13.22 -4.84 -18.62
N LEU A 134 -12.86 -6.12 -18.54
CA LEU A 134 -11.47 -6.57 -18.55
C LEU A 134 -11.04 -6.85 -19.99
N VAL A 135 -9.98 -6.18 -20.43
CA VAL A 135 -9.38 -6.37 -21.76
C VAL A 135 -7.95 -6.86 -21.60
N ASP A 136 -7.61 -7.98 -22.22
CA ASP A 136 -6.23 -8.46 -22.31
C ASP A 136 -5.51 -7.73 -23.45
N VAL A 137 -4.36 -7.12 -23.14
CA VAL A 137 -3.56 -6.32 -24.09
C VAL A 137 -2.11 -6.79 -24.06
N PRO A 138 -1.39 -6.73 -25.20
CA PRO A 138 0.02 -7.10 -25.23
C PRO A 138 0.85 -6.24 -24.25
N ARG A 139 1.71 -6.90 -23.48
CA ARG A 139 2.68 -6.22 -22.61
C ARG A 139 3.63 -5.33 -23.42
N ASP A 140 4.11 -4.27 -22.78
CA ASP A 140 5.14 -3.35 -23.30
C ASP A 140 4.75 -2.68 -24.63
N LYS A 141 3.44 -2.51 -24.87
CA LYS A 141 2.90 -1.80 -26.04
C LYS A 141 1.86 -0.78 -25.62
N ASN A 142 1.83 0.34 -26.33
CA ASN A 142 0.80 1.35 -26.14
C ASN A 142 -0.57 0.81 -26.54
N ILE A 143 -1.59 1.09 -25.74
CA ILE A 143 -2.99 0.86 -26.10
C ILE A 143 -3.38 1.93 -27.12
N THR A 144 -3.82 1.51 -28.30
CA THR A 144 -4.26 2.40 -29.38
C THR A 144 -5.68 2.05 -29.82
N VAL A 145 -6.36 2.99 -30.48
CA VAL A 145 -7.71 2.79 -31.03
C VAL A 145 -7.82 1.59 -31.98
N THR A 146 -6.71 1.18 -32.61
CA THR A 146 -6.70 0.06 -33.57
C THR A 146 -6.76 -1.32 -32.94
N TYR A 147 -6.72 -1.44 -31.61
CA TYR A 147 -6.95 -2.71 -30.93
C TYR A 147 -8.43 -3.11 -31.07
N ARG A 148 -8.70 -3.86 -32.14
CA ARG A 148 -10.00 -4.46 -32.41
C ARG A 148 -10.20 -5.67 -31.50
N TYR A 149 -11.35 -5.73 -30.84
CA TYR A 149 -11.80 -6.91 -30.11
C TYR A 149 -11.59 -8.15 -30.97
N GLY A 150 -10.97 -9.17 -30.38
CA GLY A 150 -10.69 -10.47 -30.99
C GLY A 150 -11.93 -11.31 -31.29
N THR A 151 -12.94 -10.74 -31.92
CA THR A 151 -13.92 -11.47 -32.73
C THR A 151 -14.09 -10.66 -34.02
N GLY A 152 -13.97 -11.28 -35.19
CA GLY A 152 -14.09 -10.63 -36.49
C GLY A 152 -15.49 -10.10 -36.82
N LYS A 153 -16.10 -9.33 -35.92
CA LYS A 153 -17.33 -8.57 -36.13
C LYS A 153 -17.08 -7.12 -35.75
N GLU A 154 -17.22 -6.26 -36.74
CA GLU A 154 -17.33 -4.82 -36.52
C GLU A 154 -18.56 -4.55 -35.66
N TYR A 155 -18.35 -3.99 -34.47
CA TYR A 155 -19.39 -3.26 -33.76
C TYR A 155 -19.07 -1.78 -33.92
N ASN A 156 -19.88 -1.12 -34.73
CA ASN A 156 -19.85 0.31 -34.95
C ASN A 156 -20.30 1.00 -33.66
N THR A 157 -19.37 1.25 -32.73
CA THR A 157 -19.64 2.11 -31.58
C THR A 157 -19.57 3.54 -32.09
N GLY A 158 -20.72 4.04 -32.53
CA GLY A 158 -20.90 5.41 -33.00
C GLY A 158 -20.69 6.44 -31.89
N VAL A 159 -19.47 6.53 -31.37
CA VAL A 159 -19.00 7.61 -30.54
C VAL A 159 -18.09 8.46 -31.41
N THR A 160 -18.72 9.37 -32.16
CA THR A 160 -18.05 10.53 -32.73
C THR A 160 -17.69 11.48 -31.60
N CYS A 161 -16.40 11.77 -31.44
CA CYS A 161 -15.94 12.99 -30.79
C CYS A 161 -16.36 14.21 -31.64
#